data_AF-A0A4C1U2R7-F1
#
_entry.id   AF-A0A4C1U2R7-F1
#
_cell.length_a   1.000
_cell.length_b   1.000
_cell.length_c   1.000
_cell.angle_alpha   90.00
_cell.angle_beta   90.00
_cell.angle_gamma   90.00
#
_symmetry.space_group_name_H-M   'P 1'
#
loop_
_entity.id
_entity.type
_entity.pdbx_description
1 polymer ?
#
loop_
_entity_poly.entity_id
_entity_poly.type
_entity_poly.pdbx_seq_one_letter_code
_entity_poly.pdbx_strand_id
1 'polypeptide(L)'
;MSSNYVVSMPKLKGRENYQEWAFAAENFLVLEGTSDYIKVTNPDEAAADAKTKAKLILTIDSSLYVHIKYVENTKELWEKLKHLFDDSGFTEGSTC
;
A
#
# COMPACT_ATOMS: atom_id res chain seq x y z
N MET A 1 -21.23 7.23 -10.01
CA MET A 1 -21.30 7.16 -8.54
C MET A 1 -19.88 6.95 -8.03
N SER A 2 -19.19 7.99 -7.57
CA SER A 2 -17.87 7.82 -6.93
C SER A 2 -18.10 7.11 -5.61
N SER A 3 -17.91 5.79 -5.63
CA SER A 3 -18.12 5.00 -4.44
C SER A 3 -16.95 5.25 -3.50
N ASN A 4 -17.24 5.77 -2.31
CA ASN A 4 -16.25 6.16 -1.31
C ASN A 4 -15.69 4.93 -0.57
N TYR A 5 -15.15 3.97 -1.31
CA TYR A 5 -14.58 2.73 -0.75
C TYR A 5 -13.45 3.02 0.24
N VAL A 6 -12.72 4.13 0.04
CA VAL A 6 -11.67 4.63 0.93
C VAL A 6 -12.17 4.82 2.37
N VAL A 7 -13.43 5.21 2.57
CA VAL A 7 -14.01 5.45 3.91
C VAL A 7 -14.30 4.14 4.65
N SER A 8 -14.48 3.05 3.92
CA SER A 8 -14.73 1.72 4.50
C SER A 8 -13.44 0.93 4.77
N MET A 9 -12.31 1.37 4.22
CA MET A 9 -11.03 0.70 4.44
C MET A 9 -10.51 0.99 5.85
N PRO A 10 -9.97 -0.03 6.55
CA PRO A 10 -9.25 0.21 7.79
C PRO A 10 -8.03 1.09 7.49
N LYS A 11 -7.68 2.00 8.40
CA LYS A 11 -6.42 2.75 8.28
C LYS A 11 -5.25 1.88 8.68
N LEU A 12 -4.16 1.88 7.91
CA LEU A 12 -2.92 1.19 8.30
C LEU A 12 -2.36 1.84 9.57
N LYS A 13 -2.38 1.11 10.68
CA LYS A 13 -1.82 1.54 11.97
C LYS A 13 -0.39 1.04 12.18
N GLY A 14 -0.01 0.01 11.44
CA GLY A 14 1.31 -0.58 11.45
C GLY A 14 1.22 -2.09 11.30
N ARG A 15 2.16 -2.81 11.92
CA ARG A 15 2.25 -4.28 11.81
C ARG A 15 0.99 -5.00 12.30
N GLU A 16 0.30 -4.46 13.31
CA GLU A 16 -0.89 -5.08 13.93
C GLU A 16 -2.03 -5.34 12.93
N ASN A 17 -2.18 -4.50 11.91
CA ASN A 17 -3.27 -4.60 10.94
C ASN A 17 -2.79 -4.57 9.49
N TYR A 18 -1.48 -4.79 9.26
CA TYR A 18 -0.90 -4.71 7.94
C TYR A 18 -1.50 -5.75 6.98
N GLN A 19 -1.68 -7.00 7.43
CA GLN A 19 -2.24 -8.05 6.56
C GLN A 19 -3.69 -7.75 6.14
N GLU A 20 -4.54 -7.31 7.08
CA GLU A 20 -5.92 -6.92 6.78
C GLU A 20 -5.98 -5.68 5.88
N TRP A 21 -5.14 -4.69 6.17
CA TRP A 21 -5.03 -3.48 5.36
C TRP A 21 -4.54 -3.79 3.95
N ALA A 22 -3.51 -4.60 3.79
CA ALA A 22 -2.93 -4.98 2.51
C ALA A 22 -3.97 -5.70 1.64
N PHE A 23 -4.71 -6.65 2.24
CA PHE A 23 -5.81 -7.33 1.57
C PHE A 23 -6.90 -6.35 1.10
N ALA A 24 -7.32 -5.41 1.97
CA ALA A 24 -8.30 -4.40 1.60
C ALA A 24 -7.77 -3.45 0.50
N ALA A 25 -6.50 -3.06 0.59
CA ALA A 25 -5.85 -2.15 -0.35
C ALA A 25 -5.68 -2.78 -1.73
N GLU A 26 -5.31 -4.05 -1.83
CA GLU A 26 -5.26 -4.76 -3.11
C GLU A 26 -6.64 -4.80 -3.79
N ASN A 27 -7.70 -5.14 -3.04
CA ASN A 27 -9.05 -5.16 -3.57
C ASN A 27 -9.53 -3.77 -3.99
N PHE A 28 -9.18 -2.74 -3.22
CA PHE A 28 -9.47 -1.35 -3.57
C PHE A 28 -8.80 -0.95 -4.90
N LEU A 29 -7.53 -1.32 -5.10
CA LEU A 29 -6.83 -1.05 -6.35
C LEU A 29 -7.44 -1.81 -7.54
N VAL A 30 -7.94 -3.03 -7.32
CA VAL A 30 -8.68 -3.79 -8.35
C VAL A 30 -9.97 -3.07 -8.73
N LEU A 31 -10.73 -2.55 -7.76
CA LEU A 31 -11.95 -1.77 -8.02
C LEU A 31 -11.66 -0.49 -8.82
N GLU A 32 -10.52 0.15 -8.54
CA GLU A 32 -10.10 1.36 -9.25
C GLU A 32 -9.44 1.06 -10.61
N GLY A 33 -9.15 -0.21 -10.91
CA GLY A 33 -8.44 -0.64 -12.13
C GLY A 33 -6.95 -0.29 -12.13
N THR A 34 -6.36 -0.07 -10.94
CA THR A 34 -4.99 0.44 -10.76
C THR A 34 -4.09 -0.53 -10.00
N SER A 35 -4.48 -1.81 -9.88
CA SER A 35 -3.70 -2.86 -9.21
C SER A 35 -2.34 -3.17 -9.87
N ASP A 36 -2.10 -2.71 -11.08
CA ASP A 36 -0.84 -2.93 -11.78
C ASP A 36 0.29 -2.04 -11.25
N TYR A 37 -0.02 -0.82 -10.79
CA TYR A 37 0.98 0.16 -10.32
C TYR A 37 1.72 -0.24 -9.03
N ILE A 38 1.19 -1.21 -8.27
CA ILE A 38 1.91 -1.79 -7.12
C ILE A 38 2.91 -2.88 -7.55
N LYS A 39 2.85 -3.36 -8.81
CA LYS A 39 3.71 -4.42 -9.35
C LYS A 39 4.74 -3.86 -10.33
N VAL A 40 4.29 -2.98 -11.23
CA VAL A 40 5.07 -2.43 -12.33
C VAL A 40 5.06 -0.91 -12.25
N THR A 41 6.21 -0.30 -12.49
CA THR A 41 6.33 1.15 -12.64
C THR A 41 6.20 1.49 -14.12
N ASN A 42 5.13 2.18 -14.50
CA ASN A 42 4.90 2.62 -15.88
C ASN A 42 5.17 4.14 -16.00
N PRO A 43 6.30 4.54 -16.62
CA PRO A 43 6.68 5.95 -16.70
C PRO A 43 5.74 6.80 -17.56
N ASP A 44 5.09 6.21 -18.57
CA ASP A 44 4.08 6.87 -19.40
C ASP A 44 2.78 7.22 -18.65
N GLU A 45 2.54 6.59 -17.51
CA GLU A 45 1.32 6.75 -16.72
C GLU A 45 1.55 7.42 -15.36
N ALA A 46 2.56 8.29 -15.27
CA ALA A 46 2.95 8.98 -14.03
C ALA A 46 1.78 9.70 -13.33
N ALA A 47 0.82 10.25 -14.09
CA ALA A 47 -0.35 10.90 -13.52
C ALA A 47 -1.34 9.91 -12.87
N ALA A 48 -1.48 8.70 -13.42
CA ALA A 48 -2.32 7.65 -12.86
C ALA A 48 -1.64 6.96 -11.67
N ASP A 49 -0.32 6.76 -11.75
CA ASP A 49 0.50 6.29 -10.62
C ASP A 49 0.38 7.26 -9.44
N ALA A 50 0.60 8.56 -9.66
CA ALA A 50 0.49 9.56 -8.59
C ALA A 50 -0.90 9.58 -7.93
N LYS A 51 -1.98 9.40 -8.70
CA LYS A 51 -3.34 9.28 -8.16
C LYS A 51 -3.50 8.02 -7.32
N THR A 52 -2.95 6.90 -7.77
CA THR A 52 -3.00 5.62 -7.05
C THR A 52 -2.24 5.70 -5.75
N LYS A 53 -1.03 6.26 -5.78
CA LYS A 53 -0.22 6.58 -4.59
C LYS A 53 -1.00 7.44 -3.61
N ALA A 54 -1.61 8.53 -4.08
CA ALA A 54 -2.38 9.43 -3.22
C ALA A 54 -3.53 8.69 -2.52
N LYS A 55 -4.28 7.84 -3.25
CA LYS A 55 -5.36 7.03 -2.66
C LYS A 55 -4.86 6.08 -1.58
N LEU A 56 -3.73 5.40 -1.81
CA LEU A 56 -3.12 4.53 -0.79
C LEU A 56 -2.67 5.33 0.43
N ILE A 57 -2.05 6.50 0.25
CA ILE A 57 -1.63 7.35 1.37
C ILE A 57 -2.84 7.73 2.25
N LEU A 58 -4.01 8.00 1.65
CA LEU A 58 -5.22 8.33 2.39
C LEU A 58 -5.76 7.18 3.26
N THR A 59 -5.40 5.92 2.96
CA THR A 59 -5.75 4.75 3.78
C THR A 59 -4.69 4.44 4.83
N ILE A 60 -3.63 5.24 4.94
CA ILE A 60 -2.54 5.06 5.91
C ILE A 60 -2.70 6.07 7.05
N ASP A 61 -2.39 5.65 8.28
CA ASP A 61 -2.39 6.56 9.41
C ASP A 61 -1.28 7.61 9.28
N SER A 62 -1.58 8.86 9.61
CA SER A 62 -0.63 9.98 9.53
C SER A 62 0.66 9.75 10.32
N SER A 63 0.61 8.92 11.37
CA SER A 63 1.78 8.54 12.17
C SER A 63 2.86 7.85 11.34
N LEU A 64 2.48 7.17 10.25
CA LEU A 64 3.40 6.42 9.39
C LEU A 64 3.97 7.25 8.24
N TYR A 65 3.45 8.47 8.01
CA TYR A 65 3.90 9.33 6.91
C TYR A 65 5.39 9.64 6.95
N VAL A 66 6.00 9.67 8.15
CA VAL A 66 7.44 9.86 8.30
C VAL A 66 8.26 8.83 7.52
N HIS A 67 7.76 7.59 7.39
CA HIS A 67 8.43 6.50 6.68
C HIS A 67 8.22 6.56 5.16
N ILE A 68 7.08 7.10 4.71
CA ILE A 68 6.65 7.08 3.30
C ILE A 68 6.64 8.46 2.61
N LYS A 69 7.00 9.55 3.30
CA LYS A 69 6.97 10.90 2.69
C LYS A 69 7.95 11.12 1.54
N TYR A 70 8.94 10.23 1.39
CA TYR A 70 9.98 10.33 0.36
C TYR A 70 9.80 9.35 -0.80
N VAL A 71 8.72 8.54 -0.83
CA VAL A 71 8.50 7.62 -1.96
C VAL A 71 7.92 8.32 -3.17
N GLU A 72 8.54 8.09 -4.33
CA GLU A 72 8.18 8.73 -5.59
C GLU A 72 7.03 7.98 -6.27
N ASN A 73 7.07 6.65 -6.29
CA ASN A 73 6.13 5.81 -7.04
C ASN A 73 5.23 4.95 -6.16
N THR A 74 4.09 4.49 -6.69
CA THR A 74 3.16 3.58 -5.98
C THR A 74 3.81 2.26 -5.61
N LYS A 75 4.60 1.68 -6.52
CA LYS A 75 5.34 0.43 -6.27
C LYS A 75 6.29 0.57 -5.07
N GLU A 76 7.11 1.62 -5.05
CA GLU A 76 8.03 1.87 -3.95
C GLU A 76 7.31 2.07 -2.62
N LEU A 77 6.17 2.78 -2.63
CA LEU A 77 5.31 2.88 -1.45
C LEU A 77 4.90 1.49 -0.94
N TRP A 78 4.39 0.64 -1.84
CA TRP A 78 3.91 -0.70 -1.51
C TRP A 78 5.02 -1.59 -0.97
N GLU A 79 6.16 -1.66 -1.65
CA GLU A 79 7.30 -2.46 -1.22
C GLU A 79 7.87 -1.96 0.11
N LYS A 80 7.91 -0.64 0.34
CA LYS A 80 8.38 -0.08 1.60
C LYS A 80 7.45 -0.42 2.76
N LEU A 81 6.14 -0.35 2.56
CA LEU A 81 5.16 -0.76 3.58
C LEU A 81 5.27 -2.26 3.87
N LYS A 82 5.43 -3.08 2.83
CA LYS A 82 5.69 -4.50 2.97
C LYS A 82 6.95 -4.76 3.79
N HIS A 83 8.08 -4.15 3.43
CA HIS A 83 9.32 -4.33 4.19
C HIS A 83 9.24 -3.84 5.64
N LEU A 84 8.48 -2.78 5.93
CA LEU A 84 8.33 -2.27 7.29
C LEU A 84 7.43 -3.12 8.18
N PHE A 85 6.36 -3.69 7.62
CA PHE A 85 5.29 -4.31 8.41
C PHE A 85 5.11 -5.81 8.17
N ASP A 86 5.42 -6.31 6.97
CA ASP A 86 5.34 -7.72 6.55
C ASP A 86 6.58 -8.55 6.95
N ASP A 87 7.65 -7.93 7.47
CA ASP A 87 8.90 -8.61 7.87
C ASP A 87 8.76 -9.48 9.14
N SER A 88 7.60 -10.10 9.33
CA SER A 88 7.33 -11.10 10.37
C SER A 88 7.62 -12.53 9.88
N GLY A 89 8.27 -12.69 8.73
CA GLY A 89 8.40 -13.97 8.03
C GLY A 89 9.82 -14.49 7.75
N PHE A 90 10.90 -13.86 8.23
CA PHE A 90 12.24 -14.45 8.14
C PHE A 90 12.79 -14.91 9.50
N THR A 91 11.96 -15.65 10.24
CA THR A 91 12.39 -16.48 11.38
C THR A 91 11.56 -17.77 11.49
N GLU A 92 11.29 -18.45 10.37
CA GLU A 92 10.92 -19.88 10.42
C GLU A 92 11.81 -20.67 9.46
N GLY A 93 12.98 -21.03 9.99
CA GLY A 93 14.02 -21.78 9.31
C GLY A 93 15.30 -22.00 10.12
N SER A 94 15.30 -21.68 11.43
CA SER A 94 16.23 -22.31 12.38
C SER A 94 15.59 -23.59 12.89
N THR A 95 15.73 -24.70 12.16
CA THR A 95 15.61 -26.05 12.70
C THR A 95 16.38 -27.01 11.80
N CYS A 96 17.33 -27.72 12.44
CA CYS A 96 18.20 -28.81 11.98
C CYS A 96 19.49 -28.43 11.25
#